data_AF-A0A536FZL2-F1
#
_entry.id   AF-A0A536FZL2-F1
#
_cell.length_a   1.000
_cell.length_b   1.000
_cell.length_c   1.000
_cell.angle_alpha   90.00
_cell.angle_beta   90.00
_cell.angle_gamma   90.00
#
_symmetry.space_group_name_H-M   'P 1'
#
loop_
_entity.id
_entity.type
_entity.pdbx_description
1 polymer ?
#
loop_
_entity_poly.entity_id
_entity_poly.type
_entity_poly.pdbx_seq_one_letter_code
_entity_poly.pdbx_strand_id
1 'polypeptide(L)'
;MTRTLLLTLGLLAFTLVGCAGSLVREDDTLAGYRLELARLVETGVLTKNDAEKFYGIASLEMERRAALRAGRLRSEPSDPTALPTGS
;
A
#
# COMPACT_ATOMS: atom_id res chain seq x y z
N MET A 1 -30.38 -17.04 -15.29
CA MET A 1 -29.55 -17.31 -14.11
C MET A 1 -28.07 -16.96 -14.26
N THR A 2 -27.56 -16.70 -15.48
CA THR A 2 -26.14 -16.36 -15.74
C THR A 2 -25.76 -14.91 -15.42
N ARG A 3 -26.73 -13.98 -15.48
CA ARG A 3 -26.51 -12.54 -15.27
C ARG A 3 -26.09 -12.20 -13.84
N THR A 4 -26.74 -12.82 -12.85
CA THR A 4 -26.43 -12.60 -11.42
C THR A 4 -25.04 -13.12 -11.07
N LEU A 5 -24.64 -14.24 -11.67
CA LEU A 5 -23.34 -14.87 -11.43
C LEU A 5 -22.18 -14.01 -11.96
N LEU A 6 -22.36 -13.37 -13.11
CA LEU A 6 -21.40 -12.40 -13.67
C LEU A 6 -21.26 -11.14 -12.80
N LEU A 7 -22.37 -10.64 -12.26
CA LEU A 7 -22.35 -9.48 -11.35
C LEU A 7 -21.63 -9.80 -10.04
N THR A 8 -21.88 -10.98 -9.47
CA THR A 8 -21.18 -11.42 -8.25
C THR A 8 -19.70 -11.66 -8.50
N LEU A 9 -19.32 -12.19 -9.67
CA LEU A 9 -17.91 -12.39 -10.03
C LEU A 9 -17.18 -11.05 -10.22
N GLY A 10 -17.84 -10.09 -10.87
CA GLY A 10 -17.31 -8.73 -11.06
C GLY A 10 -17.14 -8.00 -9.72
N LEU A 11 -18.10 -8.13 -8.81
CA LEU A 11 -18.00 -7.56 -7.47
C LEU A 11 -16.86 -8.20 -6.68
N LEU A 12 -16.73 -9.54 -6.73
CA LEU A 12 -15.66 -10.27 -6.06
C LEU A 12 -14.28 -9.85 -6.59
N ALA A 13 -14.10 -9.75 -7.90
CA ALA A 13 -12.86 -9.29 -8.52
C ALA A 13 -12.52 -7.84 -8.12
N PHE A 14 -13.51 -6.95 -8.04
CA PHE A 14 -13.30 -5.56 -7.63
C PHE A 14 -12.90 -5.45 -6.14
N THR A 15 -13.54 -6.25 -5.28
CA THR A 15 -13.14 -6.32 -3.86
C THR A 15 -11.75 -6.92 -3.68
N LEU A 16 -11.37 -7.93 -4.46
CA LEU A 16 -10.04 -8.54 -4.41
C LEU A 16 -8.95 -7.59 -4.91
N VAL A 17 -9.19 -6.80 -5.96
CA VAL A 17 -8.22 -5.78 -6.42
C VAL A 17 -8.12 -4.62 -5.42
N GLY A 18 -9.25 -4.17 -4.85
CA GLY A 18 -9.26 -3.16 -3.79
C GLY A 18 -8.58 -3.63 -2.50
N CYS A 19 -8.71 -4.91 -2.15
CA CYS A 19 -8.09 -5.53 -0.99
C CYS A 19 -6.60 -5.86 -1.25
N ALA A 20 -6.24 -6.26 -2.47
CA ALA A 20 -4.85 -6.46 -2.90
C ALA A 20 -4.07 -5.14 -2.97
N GLY A 21 -4.72 -4.02 -3.31
CA GLY A 21 -4.11 -2.68 -3.19
C GLY A 21 -3.74 -2.30 -1.76
N SER A 22 -4.42 -2.87 -0.76
CA SER A 22 -4.05 -2.76 0.66
C SER A 22 -2.96 -3.77 1.09
N LEU A 23 -2.67 -4.77 0.25
CA LEU A 23 -1.73 -5.86 0.50
C LEU A 23 -0.54 -5.85 -0.48
N VAL A 24 -0.32 -4.77 -1.24
CA VAL A 24 0.99 -4.52 -1.84
C VAL A 24 1.93 -4.26 -0.67
N ARG A 25 2.56 -5.35 -0.26
CA ARG A 25 3.52 -5.44 0.81
C ARG A 25 4.59 -4.40 0.53
N GLU A 26 4.67 -3.39 1.38
CA GLU A 26 5.56 -2.25 1.15
C GLU A 26 7.04 -2.67 1.00
N ASP A 27 7.41 -3.81 1.57
CA ASP A 27 8.73 -4.42 1.38
C ASP A 27 9.02 -4.71 -0.10
N ASP A 28 8.02 -5.16 -0.87
CA ASP A 28 8.16 -5.44 -2.31
C ASP A 28 8.31 -4.14 -3.12
N THR A 29 7.70 -3.04 -2.65
CA THR A 29 7.87 -1.72 -3.28
C THR A 29 9.24 -1.11 -3.03
N LEU A 30 9.86 -1.28 -1.86
CA LEU A 30 11.20 -0.74 -1.60
C LEU A 30 12.28 -1.53 -2.35
N ALA A 31 12.12 -2.85 -2.45
CA ALA A 31 12.97 -3.69 -3.28
C ALA A 31 12.88 -3.32 -4.78
N GLY A 32 11.66 -3.08 -5.29
CA GLY A 32 11.45 -2.59 -6.65
C GLY A 32 12.06 -1.21 -6.88
N TYR A 33 11.93 -0.30 -5.90
CA TYR A 33 12.53 1.03 -5.96
C TYR A 33 14.07 0.98 -6.01
N ARG A 34 14.68 0.08 -5.23
CA ARG A 34 16.13 -0.15 -5.26
C ARG A 34 16.61 -0.64 -6.63
N LEU A 35 15.83 -1.51 -7.28
CA LEU A 35 16.14 -1.99 -8.63
C LEU A 35 16.12 -0.86 -9.66
N GLU A 36 15.10 0.01 -9.61
CA GLU A 36 15.00 1.14 -10.54
C GLU A 36 16.12 2.16 -10.32
N LEU A 37 16.49 2.43 -9.06
CA LEU A 37 17.65 3.27 -8.77
C LEU A 37 18.96 2.68 -9.31
N ALA A 38 19.15 1.35 -9.19
CA ALA A 38 20.31 0.68 -9.78
C ALA A 38 20.33 0.84 -11.31
N ARG A 39 19.18 0.71 -11.98
CA ARG A 39 19.05 0.94 -13.42
C ARG A 39 19.37 2.39 -13.83
N LEU A 40 18.96 3.37 -13.03
CA LEU A 40 19.28 4.78 -13.28
C LEU A 40 20.77 5.09 -13.09
N VAL A 41 21.44 4.38 -12.18
CA VAL A 41 22.90 4.44 -12.04
C VAL A 41 23.60 3.79 -13.23
N GLU A 42 23.14 2.62 -13.66
CA GLU A 42 23.70 1.93 -14.84
C GLU A 42 23.58 2.75 -16.13
N THR A 43 22.46 3.46 -16.31
CA THR A 43 22.25 4.34 -17.46
C THR A 43 22.96 5.69 -17.34
N GLY A 44 23.65 5.95 -16.22
CA GLY A 44 24.39 7.19 -15.97
C GLY A 44 23.49 8.42 -15.71
N VAL A 45 22.18 8.22 -15.60
CA VAL A 45 21.22 9.28 -15.25
C VAL A 45 21.45 9.75 -13.81
N LEU A 46 21.89 8.83 -12.95
CA LEU A 46 22.07 9.08 -11.53
C LEU A 46 23.45 8.63 -11.06
N THR A 47 24.06 9.38 -10.14
CA THR A 47 25.27 8.89 -9.47
C THR A 47 24.90 7.89 -8.39
N LYS A 48 25.83 6.99 -8.05
CA LYS A 48 25.62 6.04 -6.94
C LYS A 48 25.31 6.75 -5.62
N ASN A 49 25.95 7.90 -5.36
CA ASN A 49 25.71 8.71 -4.17
C ASN A 49 24.28 9.27 -4.15
N ASP A 50 23.78 9.75 -5.29
CA ASP A 50 22.42 10.26 -5.37
C ASP A 50 21.39 9.13 -5.20
N ALA A 51 21.68 7.92 -5.72
CA ALA A 51 20.82 6.77 -5.57
C ALA A 51 20.69 6.36 -4.10
N GLU A 52 21.79 6.36 -3.34
CA GLU A 52 21.78 6.10 -1.91
C GLU A 52 20.95 7.14 -1.13
N LYS A 53 21.05 8.43 -1.49
CA LYS A 53 20.24 9.49 -0.88
C LYS A 53 18.74 9.31 -1.15
N PHE A 54 18.37 9.05 -2.42
CA PHE A 54 16.97 8.85 -2.78
C PHE A 54 16.38 7.60 -2.10
N TYR A 55 17.16 6.52 -2.04
CA TYR A 55 16.77 5.32 -1.31
C TYR A 55 16.54 5.61 0.18
N GLY A 56 17.45 6.33 0.83
CA GLY A 56 17.31 6.72 2.23
C GLY A 56 16.06 7.55 2.52
N ILE A 57 15.75 8.53 1.66
CA ILE A 57 14.53 9.34 1.78
C ILE A 57 13.27 8.48 1.61
N ALA A 58 13.26 7.60 0.61
CA ALA A 58 12.12 6.72 0.35
C ALA A 58 11.87 5.76 1.53
N SER A 59 12.92 5.15 2.08
CA SER A 59 12.84 4.27 3.25
C SER A 59 12.22 4.99 4.45
N LEU A 60 12.70 6.20 4.76
CA LEU A 60 12.24 6.97 5.91
C LEU A 60 10.77 7.41 5.77
N GLU A 61 10.34 7.80 4.56
CA GLU A 61 8.95 8.15 4.32
C GLU A 61 8.03 6.91 4.38
N MET A 62 8.48 5.75 3.92
CA MET A 62 7.72 4.50 4.07
C MET A 62 7.56 4.10 5.54
N GLU A 63 8.63 4.21 6.34
CA GLU A 63 8.56 4.03 7.80
C GLU A 63 7.57 5.02 8.44
N ARG A 64 7.60 6.30 8.04
CA ARG A 64 6.65 7.32 8.52
C ARG A 64 5.21 6.94 8.21
N ARG A 65 4.91 6.50 6.99
CA ARG A 65 3.56 6.06 6.59
C ARG A 65 3.13 4.79 7.31
N ALA A 66 4.05 3.86 7.56
CA ALA A 66 3.79 2.67 8.36
C ALA A 66 3.42 3.03 9.80
N ALA A 67 4.17 3.94 10.42
CA ALA A 67 3.87 4.45 11.76
C ALA A 67 2.50 5.16 11.81
N LEU A 68 2.16 5.97 10.81
CA LEU A 68 0.85 6.63 10.73
C LEU A 68 -0.31 5.64 10.59
N ARG A 69 -0.16 4.58 9.78
CA ARG A 69 -1.17 3.52 9.67
C ARG A 69 -1.30 2.72 10.97
N ALA A 70 -0.20 2.39 11.63
CA ALA A 70 -0.22 1.73 12.93
C ALA A 70 -0.90 2.59 14.00
N GLY A 71 -0.64 3.91 13.99
CA GLY A 71 -1.32 4.88 14.86
C GLY A 71 -2.82 4.99 14.54
N ARG A 72 -3.20 4.99 13.26
CA ARG A 72 -4.60 5.03 12.81
C ARG A 72 -5.36 3.76 13.20
N LEU A 73 -4.75 2.58 13.04
CA LEU A 73 -5.31 1.29 13.50
C LEU A 73 -5.54 1.24 15.01
N ARG A 74 -4.70 1.93 15.79
CA ARG A 74 -4.89 2.09 17.25
C ARG A 74 -6.00 3.07 17.62
N SER A 75 -6.40 3.95 16.71
CA SER A 75 -7.32 5.07 16.99
C SER A 75 -8.75 4.82 16.47
N GLU A 76 -8.97 3.80 15.64
CA GLU A 76 -10.34 3.35 15.31
C GLU A 76 -10.83 2.36 16.36
N PRO A 77 -11.92 2.66 17.10
CA PRO A 77 -12.62 1.63 17.83
C PRO A 77 -13.22 0.68 16.80
N SER A 78 -12.77 -0.57 16.82
CA SER A 78 -13.41 -1.67 16.11
C SER A 78 -14.73 -1.97 16.80
N ASP A 79 -15.75 -1.13 16.62
CA ASP A 79 -17.07 -1.38 17.20
C ASP A 79 -18.12 -1.58 16.10
N PRO A 80 -18.44 -2.83 15.73
CA PRO A 80 -19.54 -3.13 14.83
C PRO A 80 -20.92 -3.05 15.51
N THR A 81 -21.05 -2.53 16.74
CA THR A 81 -22.32 -2.66 17.52
C THR A 81 -22.85 -1.36 18.13
N ALA A 82 -22.57 -0.19 17.55
CA ALA A 82 -23.23 1.04 17.98
C ALA A 82 -24.57 1.24 17.22
N LEU A 83 -25.60 0.47 17.60
CA LEU A 83 -26.98 0.85 17.32
C LEU A 83 -27.34 2.06 18.19
N PRO A 84 -27.98 3.12 17.63
CA PRO A 84 -28.44 4.23 18.45
C PRO A 84 -29.67 3.78 19.24
N THR A 85 -29.51 3.48 20.52
CA THR A 85 -30.65 3.51 21.45
C THR A 85 -30.98 4.97 21.72
N GLY A 86 -31.93 5.49 20.95
CA GLY A 86 -32.55 6.78 21.20
C GLY A 86 -33.32 6.77 22.52
N SER A 87 -33.29 7.92 23.18
CA SER A 87 -34.21 8.32 24.26
C SER A 87 -34.92 9.60 23.83
#